data_AF-A0A1M5RXS0-F1
#
_entry.id   AF-A0A1M5RXS0-F1
#
_cell.length_a   1.000
_cell.length_b   1.000
_cell.length_c   1.000
_cell.angle_alpha   90.00
_cell.angle_beta   90.00
_cell.angle_gamma   90.00
#
_symmetry.space_group_name_H-M   'P 1'
#
loop_
_entity.id
_entity.type
_entity.pdbx_description
1 polymer ?
#
loop_
_entity_poly.entity_id
_entity_poly.type
_entity_poly.pdbx_seq_one_letter_code
_entity_poly.pdbx_strand_id
1 'polypeptide(L)'
;MTSNKGFWLAQIAGLTLFYLVAAYFAANGQTQHWTVYGAALLLAAHALELPLAWLRLRALNPQPLRLLVLTLLYGLLWWVPAQRGLFKVR
;
A
#
# COMPACT_ATOMS: atom_id res chain seq x y z
N MET A 1 -19.22 -5.07 -2.09
CA MET A 1 -17.94 -5.82 -2.27
C MET A 1 -16.83 -5.32 -1.35
N THR A 2 -16.64 -4.01 -1.19
CA THR A 2 -15.56 -3.41 -0.36
C THR A 2 -15.72 -3.60 1.17
N SER A 3 -16.75 -4.30 1.63
CA SER A 3 -16.91 -4.77 3.02
C SER A 3 -16.28 -6.15 3.25
N ASN A 4 -15.91 -6.86 2.19
CA ASN A 4 -15.29 -8.18 2.27
C ASN A 4 -13.76 -8.04 2.43
N LYS A 5 -13.21 -8.61 3.50
CA LYS A 5 -11.76 -8.65 3.74
C LYS A 5 -10.99 -9.34 2.61
N GLY A 6 -11.55 -10.40 2.02
CA GLY A 6 -10.92 -11.14 0.92
C GLY A 6 -10.74 -10.30 -0.34
N PHE A 7 -11.67 -9.39 -0.64
CA PHE A 7 -11.53 -8.46 -1.76
C PHE A 7 -10.28 -7.58 -1.59
N TRP A 8 -10.08 -6.99 -0.41
CA TRP A 8 -8.90 -6.16 -0.14
C TRP A 8 -7.60 -6.96 -0.16
N LEU A 9 -7.62 -8.18 0.39
CA LEU A 9 -6.47 -9.08 0.37
C LEU A 9 -6.07 -9.48 -1.06
N ALA A 10 -7.04 -9.71 -1.95
CA ALA A 10 -6.77 -10.00 -3.35
C ALA A 10 -6.07 -8.81 -4.05
N GLN A 11 -6.53 -7.58 -3.79
CA GLN A 11 -5.89 -6.38 -4.32
C GLN A 11 -4.48 -6.18 -3.76
N ILE A 12 -4.28 -6.39 -2.45
CA ILE A 12 -2.95 -6.35 -1.80
C ILE A 12 -2.02 -7.40 -2.41
N ALA A 13 -2.52 -8.62 -2.66
CA ALA A 13 -1.73 -9.68 -3.29
C ALA A 13 -1.32 -9.31 -4.73
N GLY A 14 -2.24 -8.75 -5.52
CA GLY A 14 -1.93 -8.27 -6.87
C GLY A 14 -0.88 -7.16 -6.88
N LEU A 15 -1.01 -6.19 -5.98
CA LEU A 15 -0.03 -5.10 -5.84
C LEU A 15 1.33 -5.60 -5.34
N THR A 16 1.33 -6.57 -4.41
CA THR A 16 2.56 -7.24 -3.95
C THR A 16 3.27 -7.91 -5.12
N LEU A 17 2.54 -8.68 -5.93
CA LEU A 17 3.10 -9.34 -7.11
C LEU A 17 3.68 -8.33 -8.10
N PHE A 18 2.98 -7.21 -8.32
CA PHE A 18 3.48 -6.13 -9.18
C PHE A 18 4.82 -5.56 -8.67
N TYR A 19 4.94 -5.28 -7.36
CA TYR A 19 6.20 -4.83 -6.78
C TYR A 19 7.32 -5.88 -6.89
N LEU A 20 7.01 -7.17 -6.72
CA LEU A 20 8.00 -8.23 -6.89
C LEU A 20 8.53 -8.28 -8.34
N VAL A 21 7.64 -8.12 -9.33
CA VAL A 21 8.04 -8.04 -10.74
C VAL A 21 8.91 -6.81 -11.00
N ALA A 22 8.53 -5.64 -10.47
CA ALA A 22 9.34 -4.42 -10.58
C ALA A 22 10.72 -4.59 -9.92
N ALA A 23 10.77 -5.16 -8.71
CA ALA A 23 12.01 -5.43 -7.98
C ALA A 23 12.91 -6.40 -8.75
N TYR A 24 12.34 -7.46 -9.35
CA TYR A 24 13.08 -8.38 -10.20
C TYR A 24 13.76 -7.68 -11.37
N PHE A 25 13.04 -6.84 -12.12
CA PHE A 25 13.62 -6.09 -13.24
C PHE A 25 14.69 -5.11 -12.78
N ALA A 26 14.45 -4.36 -11.69
CA ALA A 26 15.41 -3.43 -11.13
C ALA A 26 16.70 -4.14 -10.67
N ALA A 27 16.59 -5.29 -9.99
CA ALA A 27 17.72 -6.08 -9.52
C ALA A 27 18.57 -6.66 -10.67
N ASN A 28 17.97 -6.89 -11.84
CA ASN A 28 18.66 -7.31 -13.06
C ASN A 28 19.17 -6.14 -13.92
N GLY A 29 19.22 -4.92 -13.37
CA GLY A 29 19.70 -3.73 -14.07
C GLY A 29 18.72 -3.11 -15.07
N GLN A 30 17.52 -3.67 -15.21
CA GLN A 30 16.47 -3.18 -16.13
C GLN A 30 15.63 -2.07 -15.49
N THR A 31 16.29 -1.02 -15.00
CA THR A 31 15.65 0.11 -14.30
C THR A 31 14.69 0.92 -15.18
N GLN A 32 14.83 0.82 -16.50
CA GLN A 32 13.98 1.49 -17.49
C GLN A 32 12.72 0.67 -17.84
N HIS A 33 12.52 -0.51 -17.24
CA HIS A 33 11.34 -1.32 -17.48
C HIS A 33 10.09 -0.61 -16.94
N TRP A 34 8.99 -0.64 -17.68
CA TRP A 34 7.76 0.10 -17.36
C TRP A 34 7.19 -0.23 -15.96
N THR A 35 7.40 -1.46 -15.48
CA THR A 35 6.98 -1.86 -14.13
C THR A 35 7.78 -1.15 -13.03
N VAL A 36 9.06 -0.84 -13.25
CA VAL A 36 9.90 -0.10 -12.30
C VAL A 36 9.41 1.33 -12.18
N TYR A 37 9.10 1.97 -13.32
CA TYR A 37 8.49 3.30 -13.31
C TYR A 37 7.09 3.30 -12.68
N GLY A 38 6.26 2.32 -13.01
CA GLY A 38 4.94 2.17 -12.40
C GLY A 38 5.03 1.98 -10.88
N ALA A 39 5.99 1.19 -10.40
CA ALA A 39 6.25 1.01 -8.97
C ALA A 39 6.72 2.31 -8.30
N ALA A 40 7.63 3.05 -8.93
CA ALA A 40 8.08 4.35 -8.41
C ALA A 40 6.93 5.38 -8.36
N LEU A 41 6.10 5.44 -9.40
CA LEU A 41 4.92 6.30 -9.46
C LEU A 41 3.91 5.94 -8.36
N LEU A 42 3.62 4.65 -8.18
CA LEU A 42 2.72 4.18 -7.13
C LEU A 42 3.27 4.51 -5.74
N LEU A 43 4.56 4.29 -5.50
CA LEU A 43 5.20 4.62 -4.23
C LEU A 43 5.11 6.12 -3.92
N ALA A 44 5.33 6.97 -4.93
CA ALA A 44 5.18 8.42 -4.80
C ALA A 44 3.72 8.81 -4.51
N ALA A 45 2.76 8.21 -5.23
CA ALA A 45 1.33 8.44 -4.98
C ALA A 45 0.93 8.03 -3.55
N HIS A 46 1.39 6.87 -3.09
CA HIS A 46 1.16 6.38 -1.73
C HIS A 46 1.78 7.27 -0.66
N ALA A 47 2.95 7.87 -0.91
CA ALA A 47 3.54 8.83 0.01
C ALA A 47 2.64 10.07 0.22
N LEU A 48 1.96 10.52 -0.84
CA LEU A 48 0.98 11.62 -0.75
C LEU A 48 -0.27 11.23 0.04
N GLU A 49 -0.55 9.94 0.21
CA GLU A 49 -1.66 9.46 1.02
C GLU A 49 -1.35 9.45 2.53
N LEU A 50 -0.09 9.57 2.96
CA LEU A 50 0.30 9.51 4.37
C LEU A 50 -0.47 10.51 5.27
N PRO A 51 -0.59 11.81 4.91
CA PRO A 51 -1.35 12.77 5.71
C PRO A 51 -2.82 12.37 5.86
N LEU A 52 -3.42 11.85 4.78
CA LEU A 52 -4.82 11.42 4.77
C LEU A 52 -5.01 10.15 5.61
N ALA A 53 -4.14 9.17 5.45
CA ALA A 53 -4.16 7.94 6.24
C ALA A 53 -4.02 8.24 7.75
N TRP A 54 -3.10 9.14 8.12
CA TRP A 54 -2.96 9.61 9.50
C TRP A 54 -4.24 10.27 10.02
N LEU A 55 -4.80 11.23 9.28
CA LEU A 55 -6.04 11.92 9.66
C LEU A 55 -7.19 10.93 9.89
N ARG A 56 -7.33 9.93 9.01
CA ARG A 56 -8.42 8.95 9.05
C ARG A 56 -8.25 7.91 10.16
N LEU A 57 -7.01 7.54 10.48
CA LEU A 57 -6.74 6.46 11.44
C LEU A 57 -6.35 6.97 12.83
N ARG A 58 -6.08 8.27 13.04
CA ARG A 58 -5.60 8.82 14.33
C ARG A 58 -6.45 8.43 15.54
N ALA A 59 -7.78 8.37 15.38
CA ALA A 59 -8.70 7.99 16.45
C ALA A 59 -8.53 6.53 16.91
N LEU A 60 -7.94 5.68 16.06
CA LEU A 60 -7.63 4.29 16.36
C LEU A 60 -6.25 4.13 17.01
N ASN A 61 -5.50 5.23 17.22
CA ASN A 61 -4.12 5.27 17.74
C ASN A 61 -3.21 4.26 17.00
N PRO A 62 -2.94 4.50 15.70
CA PRO A 62 -2.20 3.58 14.86
C PRO A 62 -0.71 3.58 15.24
N GLN A 63 -0.05 2.42 15.15
CA GLN A 63 1.40 2.38 15.33
C GLN A 63 2.07 3.17 14.18
N PRO A 64 2.91 4.20 14.47
CA PRO A 64 3.43 5.10 13.44
C PRO A 64 4.21 4.39 12.32
N LEU A 65 5.09 3.46 12.68
CA LEU A 65 5.87 2.70 11.72
C LEU A 65 4.98 1.83 10.81
N ARG A 66 3.95 1.21 11.39
CA ARG A 66 3.00 0.39 10.64
C ARG A 66 2.18 1.23 9.67
N LEU A 67 1.72 2.40 10.10
CA LEU A 67 1.01 3.35 9.23
C LEU A 67 1.90 3.79 8.07
N LEU A 68 3.15 4.16 8.35
CA LEU A 68 4.10 4.58 7.33
C LEU A 68 4.35 3.47 6.31
N VAL A 69 4.73 2.27 6.77
CA VAL A 69 5.08 1.14 5.88
C VAL A 69 3.88 0.68 5.06
N LEU A 70 2.73 0.47 5.71
CA LEU A 70 1.56 -0.07 5.01
C LEU A 70 0.92 0.96 4.07
N THR A 71 0.95 2.25 4.40
CA THR A 71 0.51 3.28 3.47
C THR A 71 1.46 3.40 2.29
N LEU A 72 2.79 3.37 2.48
CA LEU A 72 3.74 3.40 1.35
C LEU A 72 3.62 2.18 0.43
N LEU A 73 3.40 0.99 0.99
CA LEU A 73 3.28 -0.22 0.19
C LEU A 73 1.91 -0.37 -0.48
N TYR A 74 0.82 -0.04 0.21
CA TYR A 74 -0.53 -0.42 -0.22
C TYR A 74 -1.52 0.74 -0.32
N GLY A 75 -1.15 1.96 0.11
CA GLY A 75 -2.01 3.13 0.07
C GLY A 75 -3.42 2.85 0.58
N LEU A 76 -4.40 3.27 -0.22
CA LEU A 76 -5.82 3.11 0.03
C LEU A 76 -6.27 1.66 0.20
N LEU A 77 -5.56 0.69 -0.37
CA LEU A 77 -5.89 -0.74 -0.21
C LEU A 77 -5.69 -1.22 1.22
N TRP A 78 -4.92 -0.48 2.03
CA TRP A 78 -4.69 -0.75 3.44
C TRP A 78 -5.54 0.15 4.33
N TRP A 79 -5.44 1.48 4.22
CA TRP A 79 -5.96 2.35 5.27
C TRP A 79 -7.48 2.49 5.20
N VAL A 80 -8.10 2.33 4.03
CA VAL A 80 -9.57 2.33 3.87
C VAL A 80 -10.22 1.13 4.60
N PRO A 81 -9.81 -0.13 4.36
CA PRO A 81 -10.34 -1.26 5.13
C PRO A 81 -9.92 -1.22 6.61
N ALA A 82 -8.76 -0.66 6.95
CA ALA A 82 -8.37 -0.47 8.35
C ALA A 82 -9.33 0.48 9.10
N GLN A 83 -9.74 1.58 8.46
CA GLN A 83 -10.74 2.51 9.01
C GLN A 83 -12.10 1.81 9.26
N ARG A 84 -12.42 0.78 8.47
CA ARG A 84 -13.64 -0.03 8.60
C ARG A 84 -13.50 -1.19 9.59
N GLY A 85 -12.37 -1.30 10.29
CA GLY A 85 -12.10 -2.39 11.24
C GLY A 85 -11.79 -3.74 10.59
N LEU A 86 -11.59 -3.81 9.27
CA LEU A 86 -11.26 -5.07 8.59
C LEU A 86 -9.79 -5.47 8.79
N PHE A 87 -8.92 -4.48 8.99
CA PHE A 87 -7.50 -4.65 9.32
C PHE A 87 -7.15 -3.98 10.64
N LYS A 88 -6.23 -4.59 11.38
CA LYS A 88 -5.70 -4.04 12.62
C LYS A 88 -4.74 -2.89 12.33
N VAL A 89 -4.80 -1.84 13.14
CA VAL A 89 -3.94 -0.64 13.06
C VAL A 89 -2.88 -0.56 14.15
N ARG A 90 -3.01 -1.41 15.17
CA ARG A 90 -2.03 -1.67 16.22
C ARG A 90 -1.49 -3.07 16.01
#